data_AF-A0A8S1P439-F1
#
_entry.id   AF-A0A8S1P439-F1
#
_cell.length_a   1.000
_cell.length_b   1.000
_cell.length_c   1.000
_cell.angle_alpha   90.00
_cell.angle_beta   90.00
_cell.angle_gamma   90.00
#
_symmetry.space_group_name_H-M   'P 1'
#
loop_
_entity.id
_entity.type
_entity.pdbx_description
1 polymer ?
#
loop_
_entity_poly.entity_id
_entity_poly.type
_entity_poly.pdbx_seq_one_letter_code
_entity_poly.pdbx_strand_id
1 'polypeptide(L)'
;MLKNSLNEQLPNILNTECILFNKTIYEDSEDQVGEQKEQTILQFDIGKDYYDLGSLSFIFDPYNQERKLLQIEISCQSSYLQNSLKYIMQAKSLRCQLGEFYVNSGCQMCSSNQGFYSVVYDATKCSIFDKTKFKNITENNIDLIEGFWRPNYLSDQIDECFKNLKFCVGGWGQGNQICDLGHIGALCEECDIYNIRGDGKYFKNQQDSNCISCFGVNDSIIPFIAASIWQFNLIFRSFISIIITLRSIEQSNQLFKCLKLQQRFSKIIFNLEQGHESFLIKMLLNYLWIFSVIFTFNIQFQLSLTFVDSASNTSYSMTNNLDCYLSENLSIKLIYSKIITMLVLMTFQFILIIMGFLIYNCYKKIGISNFNLETISNSLLYLYVSNYGGLVKMQQKTQTFLGISLLFQKEMFQVRVTSKVMYLYFLELKNIQFGFFLLLFQEQEFLV
;
A
#
# COMPACT_ATOMS: atom_id res chain seq x y z
N MET A 1 -7.32 -68.95 -27.51
CA MET A 1 -6.43 -68.15 -28.40
C MET A 1 -6.60 -66.71 -27.98
N LEU A 2 -5.57 -66.10 -27.41
CA LEU A 2 -5.66 -64.76 -26.82
C LEU A 2 -5.40 -63.73 -27.93
N LYS A 3 -6.28 -62.76 -28.06
CA LYS A 3 -6.14 -61.62 -28.98
C LYS A 3 -5.97 -60.36 -28.16
N ASN A 4 -4.98 -59.55 -28.48
CA ASN A 4 -4.88 -58.21 -27.90
C ASN A 4 -5.85 -57.24 -28.60
N SER A 5 -5.90 -55.99 -28.14
CA SER A 5 -6.72 -54.92 -28.72
C SER A 5 -6.35 -54.59 -30.17
N LEU A 6 -5.18 -55.03 -30.64
CA LEU A 6 -4.70 -54.89 -32.03
C LEU A 6 -4.93 -56.15 -32.87
N ASN A 7 -5.68 -57.12 -32.35
CA ASN A 7 -5.95 -58.43 -32.97
C ASN A 7 -4.71 -59.32 -33.20
N GLU A 8 -3.57 -59.03 -32.57
CA GLU A 8 -2.42 -59.92 -32.59
C GLU A 8 -2.74 -61.18 -31.78
N GLN A 9 -2.41 -62.34 -32.33
CA GLN A 9 -2.76 -63.63 -31.76
C GLN A 9 -1.54 -64.27 -31.11
N LEU A 10 -1.67 -64.67 -29.85
CA LEU A 10 -0.71 -65.56 -29.19
C LEU A 10 -1.26 -67.01 -29.27
N PRO A 11 -0.78 -67.85 -30.20
CA PRO A 11 -1.12 -69.26 -30.21
C PRO A 11 -0.50 -69.97 -29.00
N ASN A 12 -1.25 -70.93 -28.43
CA ASN A 12 -0.79 -71.82 -27.37
C ASN A 12 -0.36 -71.09 -26.06
N ILE A 13 -1.36 -70.70 -25.28
CA ILE A 13 -1.20 -69.93 -24.01
C ILE A 13 -0.80 -70.84 -22.84
N LEU A 14 -0.89 -72.16 -23.03
CA LEU A 14 -0.45 -73.12 -22.03
C LEU A 14 1.08 -73.03 -21.93
N ASN A 15 1.58 -72.62 -20.76
CA ASN A 15 3.00 -72.43 -20.41
C ASN A 15 3.66 -71.17 -20.98
N THR A 16 2.90 -70.10 -21.23
CA THR A 16 3.50 -68.80 -21.57
C THR A 16 3.91 -68.05 -20.30
N GLU A 17 5.15 -67.59 -20.27
CA GLU A 17 5.69 -66.74 -19.20
C GLU A 17 5.88 -65.33 -19.76
N CYS A 18 5.41 -64.33 -19.00
CA CYS A 18 5.69 -62.94 -19.31
C CYS A 18 6.70 -62.40 -18.30
N ILE A 19 7.77 -61.81 -18.82
CA ILE A 19 8.77 -61.13 -18.03
C ILE A 19 8.45 -59.64 -18.05
N LEU A 20 8.25 -59.05 -16.88
CA LEU A 20 8.08 -57.62 -16.71
C LEU A 20 9.38 -56.99 -16.26
N PHE A 21 9.78 -55.94 -16.96
CA PHE A 21 10.91 -55.09 -16.66
C PHE A 21 10.43 -53.67 -16.33
N ASN A 22 10.93 -53.12 -15.24
CA ASN A 22 10.80 -51.71 -14.92
C ASN A 22 12.15 -51.01 -15.07
N LYS A 23 12.19 -49.96 -15.92
CA LYS A 23 13.35 -49.08 -16.07
C LYS A 23 12.93 -47.63 -16.13
N THR A 24 13.82 -46.74 -15.72
CA THR A 24 13.66 -45.30 -15.93
C THR A 24 14.39 -44.89 -17.20
N ILE A 25 13.70 -44.21 -18.12
CA ILE A 25 14.29 -43.66 -19.36
C ILE A 25 14.28 -42.13 -19.30
N TYR A 26 15.09 -41.47 -20.10
CA TYR A 26 15.04 -40.01 -20.26
C TYR A 26 14.06 -39.62 -21.39
N GLU A 27 13.27 -38.58 -21.17
CA GLU A 27 12.28 -38.05 -22.12
C GLU A 27 12.94 -37.62 -23.45
N ASP A 28 14.17 -37.12 -23.38
CA ASP A 28 14.92 -36.61 -24.54
C ASP A 28 15.77 -37.69 -25.26
N SER A 29 15.91 -38.89 -24.69
CA SER A 29 16.78 -39.93 -25.26
C SER A 29 16.25 -41.33 -24.96
N GLU A 30 15.64 -41.95 -25.96
CA GLU A 30 15.12 -43.32 -25.89
C GLU A 30 16.22 -44.36 -25.58
N ASP A 31 17.48 -44.05 -25.92
CA ASP A 31 18.61 -44.99 -25.81
C ASP A 31 19.38 -44.93 -24.48
N GLN A 32 19.18 -43.91 -23.64
CA GLN A 32 19.85 -43.83 -22.34
C GLN A 32 19.04 -44.59 -21.29
N VAL A 33 19.34 -45.87 -21.17
CA VAL A 33 18.73 -46.77 -20.19
C VAL A 33 19.27 -46.46 -18.79
N GLY A 34 18.40 -45.95 -17.91
CA GLY A 34 18.69 -45.83 -16.48
C GLY A 34 18.72 -47.20 -15.79
N GLU A 35 19.05 -47.21 -14.50
CA GLU A 35 19.13 -48.44 -13.70
C GLU A 35 17.85 -49.29 -13.82
N GLN A 36 18.03 -50.53 -14.26
CA GLN A 36 16.97 -51.54 -14.29
C GLN A 36 16.74 -52.03 -12.87
N LYS A 37 15.56 -51.74 -12.31
CA LYS A 37 15.34 -51.93 -10.87
C LYS A 37 14.85 -53.32 -10.53
N GLU A 38 13.91 -53.89 -11.29
CA GLU A 38 13.26 -55.15 -10.91
C GLU A 38 12.75 -55.93 -12.13
N GLN A 39 12.86 -57.26 -12.04
CA GLN A 39 12.28 -58.22 -12.98
C GLN A 39 11.24 -59.05 -12.23
N THR A 40 9.99 -59.06 -12.71
CA THR A 40 8.93 -59.92 -12.17
C THR A 40 8.45 -60.87 -13.26
N ILE A 41 8.28 -62.14 -12.91
CA ILE A 41 7.78 -63.16 -13.84
C ILE A 41 6.29 -63.34 -13.56
N LEU A 42 5.48 -63.09 -14.57
CA LEU A 42 4.03 -63.25 -14.55
C LEU A 42 3.68 -64.62 -15.13
N GLN A 43 2.99 -65.42 -14.33
CA GLN A 43 2.45 -66.70 -14.76
C GLN A 43 1.03 -66.53 -15.27
N PHE A 44 0.69 -67.30 -16.29
CA PHE A 44 -0.65 -67.32 -16.85
C PHE A 44 -1.61 -68.10 -15.93
N ASP A 45 -2.70 -67.47 -15.49
CA ASP A 45 -3.72 -68.15 -14.68
C ASP A 45 -4.68 -68.93 -15.59
N ILE A 46 -4.49 -70.25 -15.64
CA ILE A 46 -5.31 -71.17 -16.44
C ILE A 46 -6.78 -71.13 -16.02
N GLY A 47 -7.07 -70.90 -14.74
CA GLY A 47 -8.44 -70.88 -14.22
C GLY A 47 -9.23 -69.65 -14.66
N LYS A 48 -8.54 -68.55 -14.96
CA LYS A 48 -9.17 -67.26 -15.29
C LYS A 48 -8.86 -66.74 -16.70
N ASP A 49 -7.97 -67.40 -17.43
CA ASP A 49 -7.57 -67.06 -18.81
C ASP A 49 -6.91 -65.67 -18.95
N TYR A 50 -6.15 -65.21 -17.93
CA TYR A 50 -5.43 -63.93 -17.97
C TYR A 50 -4.13 -63.92 -17.13
N TYR A 51 -3.31 -62.88 -17.34
CA TYR A 51 -2.17 -62.54 -16.47
C TYR A 51 -2.61 -61.53 -15.41
N ASP A 52 -2.43 -61.85 -14.13
CA ASP A 52 -2.83 -60.94 -13.05
C ASP A 52 -1.82 -59.80 -12.91
N LEU A 53 -2.17 -58.63 -13.45
CA LEU A 53 -1.40 -57.40 -13.30
C LEU A 53 -1.83 -56.59 -12.05
N GLY A 54 -2.90 -56.99 -11.37
CA GLY A 54 -3.52 -56.19 -10.29
C GLY A 54 -2.68 -56.13 -9.01
N SER A 55 -1.75 -57.06 -8.83
CA SER A 55 -0.83 -57.10 -7.68
C SER A 55 0.43 -56.25 -7.88
N LEU A 56 0.65 -55.72 -9.08
CA LEU A 56 1.87 -54.99 -9.43
C LEU A 56 1.76 -53.53 -9.01
N SER A 57 2.76 -53.07 -8.25
CA SER A 57 2.86 -51.67 -7.83
C SER A 57 4.21 -51.08 -8.25
N PHE A 58 4.19 -49.92 -8.87
CA PHE A 58 5.39 -49.20 -9.28
C PHE A 58 5.48 -47.88 -8.51
N ILE A 59 6.65 -47.58 -7.95
CA ILE A 59 6.94 -46.33 -7.25
C ILE A 59 7.82 -45.47 -8.14
N PHE A 60 7.37 -44.26 -8.45
CA PHE A 60 8.09 -43.31 -9.28
C PHE A 60 8.06 -41.94 -8.60
N ASP A 61 9.22 -41.49 -8.13
CA ASP A 61 9.34 -40.32 -7.27
C ASP A 61 9.30 -39.02 -8.10
N PRO A 62 8.28 -38.16 -7.91
CA PRO A 62 8.09 -36.97 -8.74
C PRO A 62 9.19 -35.91 -8.62
N TYR A 63 10.02 -35.94 -7.57
CA TYR A 63 11.03 -34.91 -7.32
C TYR A 63 12.45 -35.30 -7.74
N ASN A 64 12.75 -36.59 -7.84
CA ASN A 64 14.11 -37.07 -8.12
C ASN A 64 14.36 -37.33 -9.62
N GLN A 65 13.48 -36.83 -10.50
CA GLN A 65 13.27 -37.38 -11.83
C GLN A 65 12.95 -36.32 -12.89
N GLU A 66 13.65 -35.18 -12.87
CA GLU A 66 13.52 -34.20 -13.95
C GLU A 66 13.80 -34.86 -15.31
N ARG A 67 12.82 -34.78 -16.22
CA ARG A 67 12.83 -35.36 -17.57
C ARG A 67 13.02 -36.89 -17.63
N LYS A 68 12.62 -37.63 -16.60
CA LYS A 68 12.60 -39.10 -16.64
C LYS A 68 11.18 -39.62 -16.78
N LEU A 69 11.04 -40.75 -17.47
CA LEU A 69 9.79 -41.51 -17.61
C LEU A 69 9.99 -42.89 -17.00
N LEU A 70 8.96 -43.41 -16.35
CA LEU A 70 8.88 -44.79 -15.94
C LEU A 70 8.47 -45.62 -17.16
N GLN A 71 9.36 -46.49 -17.65
CA GLN A 71 9.04 -47.44 -18.71
C GLN A 71 8.82 -48.83 -18.10
N ILE A 72 7.61 -49.34 -18.26
CA ILE A 72 7.24 -50.71 -17.94
C ILE A 72 7.19 -51.49 -19.25
N GLU A 73 8.04 -52.50 -19.35
CA GLU A 73 8.14 -53.37 -20.50
C GLU A 73 7.69 -54.78 -20.13
N ILE A 74 6.68 -55.32 -20.80
CA ILE A 74 6.20 -56.68 -20.61
C ILE A 74 6.55 -57.49 -21.86
N SER A 75 7.42 -58.48 -21.71
CA SER A 75 7.85 -59.37 -22.77
C SER A 75 7.34 -60.78 -22.52
N CYS A 76 6.41 -61.24 -23.35
CA CYS A 76 5.81 -62.57 -23.24
C CYS A 76 6.42 -63.52 -24.26
N GLN A 77 6.98 -64.62 -23.80
CA GLN A 77 7.56 -65.64 -24.65
C GLN A 77 6.74 -66.94 -24.55
N SER A 78 6.44 -67.53 -25.71
CA SER A 78 5.91 -68.89 -25.80
C SER A 78 7.03 -69.80 -26.26
N SER A 79 7.09 -71.04 -25.75
CA SER A 79 8.07 -72.05 -26.17
C SER A 79 8.02 -72.36 -27.68
N TYR A 80 6.91 -72.01 -28.35
CA TYR A 80 6.67 -72.31 -29.76
C TYR A 80 6.94 -71.14 -30.71
N LEU A 81 7.15 -69.92 -30.20
CA LEU A 81 7.36 -68.72 -31.01
C LEU A 81 8.80 -68.22 -30.86
N GLN A 82 9.46 -67.95 -31.99
CA GLN A 82 10.77 -67.26 -32.00
C GLN A 82 10.67 -65.78 -31.60
N ASN A 83 9.49 -65.17 -31.77
CA ASN A 83 9.27 -63.75 -31.47
C ASN A 83 8.49 -63.61 -30.16
N SER A 84 9.01 -62.79 -29.24
CA SER A 84 8.30 -62.39 -28.02
C SER A 84 7.30 -61.28 -28.32
N LEU A 85 6.10 -61.34 -27.74
CA LEU A 85 5.20 -60.18 -27.73
C LEU A 85 5.69 -59.18 -26.70
N LYS A 86 5.91 -57.93 -27.12
CA LYS A 86 6.46 -56.86 -26.28
C LYS A 86 5.46 -55.72 -26.15
N TYR A 87 5.11 -55.39 -24.92
CA TYR A 87 4.27 -54.25 -24.56
C TYR A 87 5.12 -53.23 -23.82
N ILE A 88 5.01 -51.95 -24.21
CA ILE A 88 5.74 -50.85 -23.58
C ILE A 88 4.72 -49.83 -23.09
N MET A 89 4.77 -49.54 -21.79
CA MET A 89 3.98 -48.48 -21.16
C MET A 89 4.93 -47.45 -20.58
N GLN A 90 4.66 -46.18 -20.83
CA GLN A 90 5.44 -45.07 -20.30
C GLN A 90 4.54 -44.23 -19.40
N ALA A 91 5.03 -43.90 -18.20
CA ALA A 91 4.35 -43.05 -17.25
C ALA A 91 5.25 -41.89 -16.81
N LYS A 92 4.65 -40.72 -16.63
CA LYS A 92 5.28 -39.50 -16.13
C LYS A 92 4.63 -39.14 -14.79
N SER A 93 5.44 -38.96 -13.75
CA SER A 93 4.97 -38.43 -12.48
C SER A 93 4.87 -36.91 -12.55
N LEU A 94 3.84 -36.34 -11.90
CA LEU A 94 3.70 -34.90 -11.70
C LEU A 94 4.12 -34.56 -10.27
N ARG A 95 4.70 -33.36 -10.07
CA ARG A 95 4.98 -32.83 -8.72
C ARG A 95 3.69 -32.69 -7.92
N CYS A 96 3.81 -32.73 -6.60
CA CYS A 96 2.65 -32.63 -5.71
C CYS A 96 1.91 -31.32 -5.97
N GLN A 97 0.59 -31.42 -6.07
CA GLN A 97 -0.28 -30.30 -6.33
C GLN A 97 -0.75 -29.64 -5.04
N LEU A 98 -1.49 -28.54 -5.16
CA LEU A 98 -2.14 -27.92 -4.02
C LEU A 98 -3.11 -28.91 -3.37
N GLY A 99 -3.07 -28.98 -2.04
CA GLY A 99 -3.78 -29.97 -1.25
C GLY A 99 -3.05 -31.30 -1.09
N GLU A 100 -1.86 -31.44 -1.66
CA GLU A 100 -0.98 -32.58 -1.44
C GLU A 100 0.29 -32.16 -0.68
N PHE A 101 0.96 -33.15 -0.10
CA PHE A 101 2.28 -33.01 0.48
C PHE A 101 3.14 -34.23 0.14
N TYR A 102 4.45 -34.02 0.06
CA TYR A 102 5.42 -35.04 -0.30
C TYR A 102 5.86 -35.84 0.93
N VAL A 103 5.65 -37.16 0.89
CA VAL A 103 6.06 -38.10 1.95
C VAL A 103 6.34 -39.48 1.33
N ASN A 104 7.39 -40.16 1.81
CA ASN A 104 7.76 -41.51 1.37
C ASN A 104 7.88 -41.65 -0.17
N SER A 105 8.54 -40.70 -0.84
CA SER A 105 8.71 -40.69 -2.30
C SER A 105 7.41 -40.62 -3.11
N GLY A 106 6.32 -40.15 -2.50
CA GLY A 106 5.05 -39.93 -3.17
C GLY A 106 4.32 -38.69 -2.66
N CYS A 107 3.24 -38.34 -3.35
CA CYS A 107 2.33 -37.27 -2.93
C CYS A 107 1.15 -37.91 -2.17
N GLN A 108 0.82 -37.34 -1.02
CA GLN A 108 -0.37 -37.71 -0.25
C GLN A 108 -1.29 -36.50 -0.14
N MET A 109 -2.60 -36.74 -0.23
CA MET A 109 -3.60 -35.69 -0.10
C MET A 109 -3.81 -35.34 1.37
N CYS A 110 -3.85 -34.04 1.68
CA CYS A 110 -4.24 -33.55 2.99
C CYS A 110 -5.72 -33.85 3.24
N SER A 111 -6.09 -34.23 4.46
CA SER A 111 -7.48 -34.52 4.82
C SER A 111 -8.14 -33.31 5.48
N SER A 112 -8.98 -32.59 4.72
CA SER A 112 -9.75 -31.43 5.21
C SER A 112 -10.66 -31.80 6.39
N ASN A 113 -11.27 -32.99 6.36
CA ASN A 113 -12.10 -33.55 7.43
C ASN A 113 -11.35 -33.73 8.76
N GLN A 114 -10.03 -33.91 8.70
CA GLN A 114 -9.17 -34.03 9.88
C GLN A 114 -8.54 -32.68 10.29
N GLY A 115 -8.86 -31.59 9.58
CA GLY A 115 -8.31 -30.27 9.85
C GLY A 115 -6.94 -30.04 9.20
N PHE A 116 -6.63 -30.73 8.09
CA PHE A 116 -5.36 -30.58 7.38
C PHE A 116 -5.55 -30.01 5.97
N TYR A 117 -4.68 -29.09 5.56
CA TYR A 117 -4.70 -28.48 4.23
C TYR A 117 -3.27 -28.18 3.72
N SER A 118 -3.12 -27.94 2.43
CA SER A 118 -1.85 -27.48 1.81
C SER A 118 -2.15 -26.50 0.68
N VAL A 119 -1.66 -25.26 0.80
CA VAL A 119 -1.80 -24.22 -0.22
C VAL A 119 -0.48 -23.82 -0.86
N VAL A 120 0.61 -24.52 -0.53
CA VAL A 120 1.96 -24.23 -1.02
C VAL A 120 2.44 -25.43 -1.82
N TYR A 121 3.08 -25.18 -2.97
CA TYR A 121 3.72 -26.25 -3.72
C TYR A 121 4.89 -26.84 -2.92
N ASP A 122 5.21 -28.11 -3.21
CA ASP A 122 6.35 -28.82 -2.62
C ASP A 122 6.30 -28.87 -1.08
N ALA A 123 5.09 -28.84 -0.52
CA ALA A 123 4.87 -28.99 0.91
C ALA A 123 5.34 -30.38 1.37
N THR A 124 6.09 -30.45 2.46
CA THR A 124 6.52 -31.71 3.09
C THR A 124 5.59 -32.17 4.21
N LYS A 125 4.62 -31.31 4.58
CA LYS A 125 3.62 -31.57 5.60
C LYS A 125 2.37 -30.74 5.30
N CYS A 126 1.21 -31.23 5.73
CA CYS A 126 0.00 -30.42 5.75
C CYS A 126 0.03 -29.41 6.90
N SER A 127 -0.56 -28.24 6.66
CA SER A 127 -0.83 -27.23 7.67
C SER A 127 -2.07 -27.59 8.48
N ILE A 128 -2.13 -27.11 9.73
CA ILE A 128 -3.20 -27.42 10.69
C ILE A 128 -4.24 -26.31 10.65
N PHE A 129 -5.51 -26.69 10.65
CA PHE A 129 -6.66 -25.79 10.72
C PHE A 129 -6.67 -24.98 12.02
N ASP A 130 -6.55 -23.65 11.88
CA ASP A 130 -6.67 -22.69 12.98
C ASP A 130 -8.07 -22.04 13.00
N LYS A 131 -8.91 -22.46 13.95
CA LYS A 131 -10.27 -21.95 14.15
C LYS A 131 -10.34 -20.45 14.46
N THR A 132 -9.24 -19.83 14.89
CA THR A 132 -9.21 -18.40 15.19
C THR A 132 -9.10 -17.55 13.91
N LYS A 133 -8.51 -18.11 12.86
CA LYS A 133 -8.26 -17.43 11.58
C LYS A 133 -9.19 -17.90 10.47
N PHE A 134 -9.61 -19.16 10.53
CA PHE A 134 -10.31 -19.84 9.45
C PHE A 134 -11.73 -20.23 9.83
N LYS A 135 -12.65 -19.92 8.93
CA LYS A 135 -14.04 -20.34 9.01
C LYS A 135 -14.18 -21.80 8.55
N ASN A 136 -13.48 -22.16 7.48
CA ASN A 136 -13.46 -23.50 6.90
C ASN A 136 -12.18 -23.71 6.06
N ILE A 137 -11.90 -24.94 5.66
CA ILE A 137 -10.81 -25.30 4.74
C ILE A 137 -11.29 -26.37 3.76
N THR A 138 -10.71 -26.37 2.56
CA THR A 138 -10.64 -27.57 1.72
C THR A 138 -9.22 -28.10 1.76
N GLU A 139 -8.93 -29.17 1.02
CA GLU A 139 -7.57 -29.70 0.93
C GLU A 139 -6.60 -28.64 0.40
N ASN A 140 -7.06 -27.80 -0.54
CA ASN A 140 -6.24 -26.86 -1.29
C ASN A 140 -6.64 -25.37 -1.17
N ASN A 141 -7.67 -25.02 -0.40
CA ASN A 141 -8.12 -23.63 -0.19
C ASN A 141 -8.46 -23.36 1.28
N ILE A 142 -8.50 -22.08 1.64
CA ILE A 142 -8.74 -21.59 3.00
C ILE A 142 -9.87 -20.57 2.94
N ASP A 143 -10.86 -20.70 3.83
CA ASP A 143 -11.95 -19.74 4.03
C ASP A 143 -11.62 -18.88 5.26
N LEU A 144 -11.25 -17.62 5.05
CA LEU A 144 -10.83 -16.70 6.11
C LEU A 144 -12.02 -16.15 6.89
N ILE A 145 -11.85 -15.94 8.19
CA ILE A 145 -12.78 -15.15 9.00
C ILE A 145 -12.56 -13.66 8.69
N GLU A 146 -13.62 -12.85 8.85
CA GLU A 146 -13.52 -11.39 8.82
C GLU A 146 -12.41 -10.89 9.78
N GLY A 147 -11.63 -9.91 9.33
CA GLY A 147 -10.46 -9.40 10.06
C GLY A 147 -9.13 -10.03 9.67
N PHE A 148 -9.11 -11.06 8.82
CA PHE A 148 -7.88 -11.69 8.33
C PHE A 148 -7.66 -11.47 6.84
N TRP A 149 -6.40 -11.33 6.46
CA TRP A 149 -5.98 -11.10 5.08
C TRP A 149 -4.87 -12.06 4.66
N ARG A 150 -4.89 -12.43 3.37
CA ARG A 150 -3.94 -13.35 2.75
C ARG A 150 -3.45 -12.76 1.42
N PRO A 151 -2.14 -12.72 1.14
CA PRO A 151 -1.61 -12.03 -0.03
C PRO A 151 -1.96 -12.68 -1.36
N ASN A 152 -1.89 -14.02 -1.43
CA ASN A 152 -2.15 -14.77 -2.67
C ASN A 152 -2.55 -16.21 -2.35
N TYR A 153 -3.03 -16.93 -3.37
CA TYR A 153 -3.53 -18.31 -3.24
C TYR A 153 -2.44 -19.36 -3.01
N LEU A 154 -1.16 -19.00 -3.08
CA LEU A 154 -0.01 -19.88 -2.85
C LEU A 154 0.69 -19.66 -1.51
N SER A 155 0.21 -18.69 -0.71
CA SER A 155 0.81 -18.34 0.57
C SER A 155 -0.03 -18.92 1.71
N ASP A 156 0.60 -19.56 2.68
CA ASP A 156 -0.02 -19.96 3.94
C ASP A 156 0.07 -18.86 5.02
N GLN A 157 0.68 -17.70 4.69
CA GLN A 157 0.76 -16.56 5.58
C GLN A 157 -0.57 -15.83 5.63
N ILE A 158 -1.10 -15.68 6.85
CA ILE A 158 -2.29 -14.90 7.14
C ILE A 158 -1.93 -13.85 8.17
N ASP A 159 -2.24 -12.61 7.83
CA ASP A 159 -2.02 -11.45 8.68
C ASP A 159 -3.37 -10.89 9.16
N GLU A 160 -3.40 -10.34 10.37
CA GLU A 160 -4.59 -9.72 10.95
C GLU A 160 -4.69 -8.25 10.56
N CYS A 161 -5.90 -7.81 10.20
CA CYS A 161 -6.20 -6.43 9.85
C CYS A 161 -6.40 -5.59 11.11
N PHE A 162 -5.28 -5.22 11.74
CA PHE A 162 -5.24 -4.62 13.07
C PHE A 162 -5.89 -3.23 13.18
N LYS A 163 -5.92 -2.42 12.12
CA LYS A 163 -6.52 -1.06 12.19
C LYS A 163 -8.04 -1.12 12.23
N ASN A 164 -8.63 -1.96 11.38
CA ASN A 164 -10.07 -2.15 11.33
C ASN A 164 -10.35 -3.53 10.72
N LEU A 165 -10.85 -4.44 11.55
CA LEU A 165 -11.15 -5.81 11.16
C LEU A 165 -12.16 -5.87 10.00
N LYS A 166 -13.08 -4.89 9.91
CA LYS A 166 -14.12 -4.85 8.88
C LYS A 166 -13.60 -4.59 7.47
N PHE A 167 -12.38 -4.05 7.33
CA PHE A 167 -11.80 -3.82 6.00
C PHE A 167 -11.42 -5.12 5.31
N CYS A 168 -11.23 -6.20 6.06
CA CYS A 168 -10.93 -7.53 5.56
C CYS A 168 -12.17 -8.39 5.75
N VAL A 169 -12.96 -8.53 4.69
CA VAL A 169 -14.24 -9.25 4.70
C VAL A 169 -14.03 -10.75 4.95
N GLY A 170 -12.84 -11.27 4.61
CA GLY A 170 -12.53 -12.69 4.66
C GLY A 170 -13.14 -13.45 3.48
N GLY A 171 -13.39 -14.75 3.66
CA GLY A 171 -13.90 -15.63 2.60
C GLY A 171 -12.82 -16.51 1.95
N TRP A 172 -13.20 -17.16 0.85
CA TRP A 172 -12.31 -18.02 0.03
C TRP A 172 -11.36 -17.26 -0.89
N GLY A 173 -11.49 -15.94 -0.99
CA GLY A 173 -10.66 -15.11 -1.88
C GLY A 173 -9.27 -14.84 -1.31
N GLN A 174 -8.51 -14.03 -2.06
CA GLN A 174 -7.17 -13.61 -1.66
C GLN A 174 -6.87 -12.18 -2.13
N GLY A 175 -5.84 -11.57 -1.53
CA GLY A 175 -5.33 -10.25 -1.89
C GLY A 175 -6.42 -9.18 -1.78
N ASN A 176 -6.61 -8.42 -2.86
CA ASN A 176 -7.58 -7.33 -2.88
C ASN A 176 -9.05 -7.82 -2.96
N GLN A 177 -9.30 -9.09 -3.31
CA GLN A 177 -10.67 -9.59 -3.49
C GLN A 177 -11.43 -9.75 -2.17
N ILE A 178 -10.70 -9.94 -1.08
CA ILE A 178 -11.24 -10.07 0.29
C ILE A 178 -11.30 -8.74 1.04
N CYS A 179 -10.88 -7.65 0.39
CA CYS A 179 -11.01 -6.32 0.94
C CYS A 179 -12.43 -5.78 0.76
N ASP A 180 -12.90 -4.99 1.71
CA ASP A 180 -14.15 -4.23 1.60
C ASP A 180 -14.13 -3.31 0.36
N LEU A 181 -15.31 -2.87 -0.08
CA LEU A 181 -15.46 -2.10 -1.30
C LEU A 181 -14.58 -0.84 -1.28
N GLY A 182 -13.77 -0.66 -2.32
CA GLY A 182 -12.88 0.48 -2.44
C GLY A 182 -11.58 0.41 -1.63
N HIS A 183 -11.38 -0.66 -0.86
CA HIS A 183 -10.13 -0.94 -0.16
C HIS A 183 -9.23 -1.90 -0.97
N ILE A 184 -7.91 -1.67 -0.91
CA ILE A 184 -6.84 -2.46 -1.56
C ILE A 184 -5.58 -2.52 -0.69
N GLY A 185 -4.61 -3.33 -1.12
CA GLY A 185 -3.28 -3.40 -0.53
C GLY A 185 -3.18 -4.45 0.57
N ALA A 186 -1.99 -4.57 1.16
CA ALA A 186 -1.79 -5.42 2.32
C ALA A 186 -2.68 -4.93 3.46
N LEU A 187 -3.44 -5.85 4.06
CA LEU A 187 -4.39 -5.56 5.15
C LEU A 187 -5.51 -4.57 4.78
N CYS A 188 -5.75 -4.32 3.48
CA CYS A 188 -6.87 -3.50 2.99
C CYS A 188 -6.89 -2.05 3.54
N GLU A 189 -5.73 -1.47 3.87
CA GLU A 189 -5.64 -0.16 4.52
C GLU A 189 -5.60 1.03 3.55
N GLU A 190 -5.39 0.75 2.27
CA GLU A 190 -5.29 1.73 1.20
C GLU A 190 -6.59 1.77 0.39
N CYS A 191 -6.94 2.95 -0.13
CA CYS A 191 -8.09 3.08 -1.00
C CYS A 191 -7.71 2.88 -2.46
N ASP A 192 -8.62 2.31 -3.25
CA ASP A 192 -8.41 2.05 -4.67
C ASP A 192 -8.53 3.32 -5.51
N ILE A 193 -7.53 4.18 -5.42
CA ILE A 193 -7.51 5.47 -6.14
C ILE A 193 -7.40 5.24 -7.65
N TYR A 194 -6.83 4.11 -8.08
CA TYR A 194 -6.52 3.81 -9.48
C TYR A 194 -7.52 2.87 -10.16
N ASN A 195 -8.57 2.45 -9.44
CA ASN A 195 -9.55 1.47 -9.93
C ASN A 195 -8.88 0.16 -10.39
N ILE A 196 -7.95 -0.37 -9.59
CA ILE A 196 -7.25 -1.63 -9.85
C ILE A 196 -8.25 -2.79 -9.83
N ARG A 197 -9.28 -2.73 -8.99
CA ARG A 197 -10.32 -3.77 -8.87
C ARG A 197 -11.38 -3.71 -9.97
N GLY A 198 -11.58 -2.55 -10.61
CA GLY A 198 -12.65 -2.34 -11.57
C GLY A 198 -13.96 -1.81 -10.97
N ASP A 199 -14.05 -1.66 -9.65
CA ASP A 199 -15.25 -1.23 -8.90
C ASP A 199 -15.40 0.30 -8.77
N GLY A 200 -14.56 1.07 -9.44
CA GLY A 200 -14.49 2.54 -9.37
C GLY A 200 -13.25 3.05 -8.65
N LYS A 201 -13.14 4.38 -8.56
CA LYS A 201 -12.04 5.05 -7.83
C LYS A 201 -12.51 5.43 -6.44
N TYR A 202 -11.65 5.26 -5.44
CA TYR A 202 -11.96 5.56 -4.05
C TYR A 202 -10.83 6.35 -3.39
N PHE A 203 -11.17 7.24 -2.48
CA PHE A 203 -10.21 8.02 -1.70
C PHE A 203 -10.45 7.86 -0.20
N LYS A 204 -9.40 8.04 0.58
CA LYS A 204 -9.43 7.83 2.02
C LYS A 204 -10.09 9.01 2.74
N ASN A 205 -11.17 8.74 3.47
CA ASN A 205 -11.71 9.70 4.42
C ASN A 205 -10.71 9.88 5.57
N GLN A 206 -10.35 11.11 5.90
CA GLN A 206 -9.42 11.39 6.99
C GLN A 206 -9.99 11.08 8.37
N GLN A 207 -11.32 11.09 8.50
CA GLN A 207 -12.00 10.94 9.80
C GLN A 207 -12.05 9.46 10.22
N ASP A 208 -12.60 8.62 9.35
CA ASP A 208 -12.91 7.22 9.70
C ASP A 208 -12.00 6.21 9.02
N SER A 209 -11.03 6.67 8.21
CA SER A 209 -10.17 5.83 7.35
C SER A 209 -10.90 5.01 6.26
N ASN A 210 -12.24 5.08 6.23
CA ASN A 210 -13.08 4.47 5.21
C ASN A 210 -12.79 5.05 3.82
N CYS A 211 -12.93 4.22 2.81
CA CYS A 211 -12.80 4.63 1.42
C CYS A 211 -14.15 5.14 0.88
N ILE A 212 -14.16 6.38 0.37
CA ILE A 212 -15.34 7.00 -0.24
C ILE A 212 -15.16 6.95 -1.75
N SER A 213 -16.21 6.60 -2.49
CA SER A 213 -16.19 6.60 -3.95
C SER A 213 -15.98 8.01 -4.50
N CYS A 214 -15.07 8.14 -5.45
CA CYS A 214 -14.93 9.35 -6.25
C CYS A 214 -16.12 9.44 -7.21
N PHE A 215 -16.96 10.46 -7.06
CA PHE A 215 -17.99 10.80 -8.04
C PHE A 215 -17.32 11.28 -9.34
N GLY A 216 -17.86 10.88 -10.50
CA GLY A 216 -17.28 11.17 -11.81
C GLY A 216 -17.00 12.67 -12.05
N VAL A 217 -16.18 13.00 -13.06
CA VAL A 217 -15.58 14.34 -13.28
C VAL A 217 -16.56 15.51 -13.14
N ASN A 218 -17.80 15.33 -13.60
CA ASN A 218 -18.82 16.36 -13.61
C ASN A 218 -19.32 16.70 -12.20
N ASP A 219 -19.37 15.72 -11.30
CA ASP A 219 -19.83 15.90 -9.92
C ASP A 219 -18.68 16.36 -9.00
N SER A 220 -17.42 16.17 -9.41
CA SER A 220 -16.25 16.53 -8.61
C SER A 220 -15.80 18.00 -8.77
N ILE A 221 -16.18 18.68 -9.86
CA ILE A 221 -15.84 20.10 -10.07
C ILE A 221 -16.57 21.03 -9.08
N ILE A 222 -17.84 20.76 -8.76
CA ILE A 222 -18.63 21.62 -7.87
C ILE A 222 -18.05 21.65 -6.44
N PRO A 223 -17.75 20.51 -5.80
CA PRO A 223 -17.04 20.48 -4.51
C PRO A 223 -15.68 21.17 -4.57
N PHE A 224 -14.94 21.05 -5.67
CA PHE A 224 -13.67 21.75 -5.84
C PHE A 224 -13.83 23.26 -5.88
N ILE A 225 -14.78 23.78 -6.66
CA ILE A 225 -15.08 25.22 -6.71
C ILE A 225 -15.57 25.70 -5.34
N ALA A 226 -16.48 24.96 -4.71
CA ALA A 226 -16.99 25.28 -3.38
C ALA A 226 -15.87 25.29 -2.32
N ALA A 227 -14.98 24.30 -2.34
CA ALA A 227 -13.82 24.24 -1.44
C ALA A 227 -12.83 25.37 -1.72
N SER A 228 -12.59 25.72 -2.99
CA SER A 228 -11.72 26.83 -3.38
C SER A 228 -12.30 28.18 -2.94
N ILE A 229 -13.61 28.40 -3.10
CA ILE A 229 -14.31 29.60 -2.62
C ILE A 229 -14.29 29.66 -1.09
N TRP A 230 -14.56 28.54 -0.42
CA TRP A 230 -14.50 28.44 1.03
C TRP A 230 -13.11 28.79 1.56
N GLN A 231 -12.08 28.24 0.92
CA GLN A 231 -10.70 28.51 1.28
C GLN A 231 -10.33 29.98 1.02
N PHE A 232 -10.73 30.54 -0.10
CA PHE A 232 -10.55 31.96 -0.37
C PHE A 232 -11.17 32.83 0.73
N ASN A 233 -12.40 32.51 1.15
CA ASN A 233 -13.06 33.19 2.27
C ASN A 233 -12.32 33.00 3.60
N LEU A 234 -11.81 31.80 3.87
CA LEU A 234 -11.06 31.51 5.10
C LEU A 234 -9.72 32.25 5.14
N ILE A 235 -9.02 32.32 4.01
CA ILE A 235 -7.79 33.09 3.84
C ILE A 235 -8.09 34.57 4.04
N PHE A 236 -9.12 35.10 3.36
CA PHE A 236 -9.55 36.49 3.51
C PHE A 236 -9.93 36.82 4.96
N ARG A 237 -10.65 35.93 5.66
CA ARG A 237 -10.96 36.07 7.09
C ARG A 237 -9.71 36.06 7.97
N SER A 238 -8.75 35.20 7.64
CA SER A 238 -7.45 35.13 8.35
C SER A 238 -6.65 36.42 8.15
N PHE A 239 -6.64 36.98 6.93
CA PHE A 239 -6.08 38.29 6.67
C PHE A 239 -6.74 39.38 7.49
N ILE A 240 -8.07 39.45 7.48
CA ILE A 240 -8.80 40.42 8.29
C ILE A 240 -8.43 40.27 9.77
N SER A 241 -8.35 39.05 10.28
CA SER A 241 -7.94 38.78 11.67
C SER A 241 -6.53 39.28 11.97
N ILE A 242 -5.55 39.00 11.09
CA ILE A 242 -4.17 39.49 11.23
C ILE A 242 -4.13 41.01 11.18
N ILE A 243 -4.89 41.64 10.30
CA ILE A 243 -4.99 43.09 10.18
C ILE A 243 -5.57 43.71 11.46
N ILE A 244 -6.67 43.15 11.99
CA ILE A 244 -7.31 43.61 13.23
C ILE A 244 -6.34 43.47 14.40
N THR A 245 -5.67 42.33 14.52
CA THR A 245 -4.72 42.09 15.62
C THR A 245 -3.52 43.02 15.52
N LEU A 246 -2.97 43.27 14.34
CA LEU A 246 -1.85 44.21 14.16
C LEU A 246 -2.27 45.65 14.43
N ARG A 247 -3.46 46.07 13.99
CA ARG A 247 -4.01 47.39 14.32
C ARG A 247 -4.22 47.56 15.82
N SER A 248 -4.71 46.52 16.50
CA SER A 248 -4.86 46.49 17.95
C SER A 248 -3.51 46.64 18.67
N ILE A 249 -2.46 45.95 18.18
CA ILE A 249 -1.10 46.08 18.72
C ILE A 249 -0.57 47.49 18.50
N GLU A 250 -0.70 48.05 17.30
CA GLU A 250 -0.23 49.40 17.00
C GLU A 250 -0.92 50.45 17.88
N GLN A 251 -2.24 50.37 18.03
CA GLN A 251 -3.01 51.24 18.92
C GLN A 251 -2.54 51.12 20.38
N SER A 252 -2.30 49.89 20.85
CA SER A 252 -1.77 49.65 22.20
C SER A 252 -0.34 50.21 22.38
N ASN A 253 0.54 50.06 21.39
CA ASN A 253 1.90 50.59 21.41
C ASN A 253 1.94 52.12 21.34
N GLN A 254 1.07 52.73 20.54
CA GLN A 254 0.92 54.20 20.47
C GLN A 254 0.42 54.76 21.80
N LEU A 255 -0.62 54.14 22.40
CA LEU A 255 -1.09 54.49 23.73
C LEU A 255 0.04 54.33 24.77
N PHE A 256 0.80 53.23 24.71
CA PHE A 256 1.94 53.02 25.59
C PHE A 256 3.02 54.09 25.42
N LYS A 257 3.32 54.51 24.19
CA LYS A 257 4.30 55.58 23.91
C LYS A 257 3.84 56.94 24.44
N CYS A 258 2.57 57.30 24.24
CA CYS A 258 1.97 58.53 24.80
C CYS A 258 1.97 58.51 26.33
N LEU A 259 1.61 57.37 26.94
CA LEU A 259 1.57 57.21 28.39
C LEU A 259 2.97 57.18 29.01
N LYS A 260 3.96 56.56 28.35
CA LYS A 260 5.37 56.58 28.79
C LYS A 260 5.96 57.99 28.80
N LEU A 261 5.50 58.87 27.90
CA LEU A 261 5.87 60.29 27.90
C LEU A 261 5.12 61.11 28.97
N GLN A 262 3.95 60.66 29.42
CA GLN A 262 3.13 61.33 30.44
C GLN A 262 3.35 60.86 31.88
N GLN A 263 4.16 59.83 32.13
CA GLN A 263 4.28 59.24 33.46
C GLN A 263 5.25 59.97 34.40
N ARG A 264 4.68 60.87 35.20
CA ARG A 264 5.03 61.04 36.64
C ARG A 264 4.13 60.21 37.56
N PHE A 265 3.08 59.55 37.05
CA PHE A 265 2.11 58.76 37.84
C PHE A 265 1.75 57.41 37.19
N SER A 266 2.72 56.50 37.08
CA SER A 266 2.55 55.22 36.37
C SER A 266 1.74 54.13 37.08
N LYS A 267 1.33 54.36 38.32
CA LYS A 267 0.93 53.26 39.22
C LYS A 267 -0.57 53.06 39.42
N ILE A 268 -1.44 53.93 38.90
CA ILE A 268 -2.85 53.98 39.38
C ILE A 268 -3.91 53.70 38.29
N ILE A 269 -3.61 53.82 36.99
CA ILE A 269 -4.64 53.71 35.95
C ILE A 269 -4.24 52.66 34.91
N PHE A 270 -4.17 51.40 35.34
CA PHE A 270 -4.05 50.26 34.43
C PHE A 270 -5.07 49.17 34.80
N ASN A 271 -6.30 49.58 35.11
CA ASN A 271 -7.47 48.72 34.92
C ASN A 271 -7.85 48.84 33.43
N LEU A 272 -7.25 48.05 32.53
CA LEU A 272 -7.54 46.64 32.26
C LEU A 272 -8.94 46.41 31.65
N GLU A 273 -9.35 47.28 30.72
CA GLU A 273 -10.55 47.04 29.89
C GLU A 273 -10.28 47.22 28.39
N GLN A 274 -9.02 47.46 28.00
CA GLN A 274 -8.64 47.67 26.60
C GLN A 274 -8.11 46.36 25.97
N GLY A 275 -8.96 45.70 25.16
CA GLY A 275 -8.51 44.81 24.08
C GLY A 275 -8.55 43.30 24.34
N HIS A 276 -9.47 42.79 25.17
CA HIS A 276 -9.59 41.34 25.41
C HIS A 276 -9.78 40.52 24.12
N GLU A 277 -10.45 41.04 23.09
CA GLU A 277 -10.72 40.29 21.86
C GLU A 277 -9.44 39.89 21.08
N SER A 278 -8.50 40.80 20.91
CA SER A 278 -7.22 40.53 20.21
C SER A 278 -6.38 39.50 20.98
N PHE A 279 -6.39 39.58 22.31
CA PHE A 279 -5.75 38.60 23.18
C PHE A 279 -6.42 37.23 23.08
N LEU A 280 -7.76 37.16 23.15
CA LEU A 280 -8.54 35.93 23.01
C LEU A 280 -8.30 35.25 21.65
N ILE A 281 -8.26 36.02 20.55
CA ILE A 281 -7.98 35.48 19.21
C ILE A 281 -6.57 34.89 19.14
N LYS A 282 -5.55 35.59 19.67
CA LYS A 282 -4.18 35.06 19.73
C LYS A 282 -4.08 33.80 20.58
N MET A 283 -4.78 33.78 21.71
CA MET A 283 -4.82 32.62 22.60
C MET A 283 -5.46 31.42 21.90
N LEU A 284 -6.60 31.64 21.22
CA LEU A 284 -7.28 30.61 20.43
C LEU A 284 -6.37 30.06 19.34
N LEU A 285 -5.68 30.92 18.58
CA LEU A 285 -4.74 30.48 17.54
C LEU A 285 -3.58 29.68 18.13
N ASN A 286 -2.97 30.13 19.22
CA ASN A 286 -1.92 29.37 19.91
C ASN A 286 -2.43 28.00 20.37
N TYR A 287 -3.63 27.93 20.95
CA TYR A 287 -4.22 26.66 21.35
C TYR A 287 -4.49 25.75 20.15
N LEU A 288 -5.05 26.25 19.05
CA LEU A 288 -5.27 25.46 17.84
C LEU A 288 -3.96 24.89 17.27
N TRP A 289 -2.87 25.66 17.34
CA TRP A 289 -1.55 25.20 16.91
C TRP A 289 -0.97 24.14 17.85
N ILE A 290 -1.05 24.37 19.16
CA ILE A 290 -0.64 23.38 20.18
C ILE A 290 -1.43 22.09 19.99
N PHE A 291 -2.75 22.17 19.83
CA PHE A 291 -3.59 21.01 19.56
C PHE A 291 -3.21 20.33 18.25
N SER A 292 -2.94 21.08 17.18
CA SER A 292 -2.48 20.50 15.92
C SER A 292 -1.16 19.73 16.06
N VAL A 293 -0.25 20.14 16.94
CA VAL A 293 0.99 19.41 17.24
C VAL A 293 0.71 18.21 18.13
N ILE A 294 -0.20 18.31 19.09
CA ILE A 294 -0.58 17.16 19.93
C ILE A 294 -1.24 16.05 19.09
N PHE A 295 -2.09 16.43 18.12
CA PHE A 295 -2.78 15.47 17.24
C PHE A 295 -1.83 14.72 16.30
N THR A 296 -0.63 15.22 16.01
CA THR A 296 0.34 14.43 15.21
C THR A 296 0.91 13.24 15.97
N PHE A 297 0.81 13.19 17.31
CA PHE A 297 1.25 12.05 18.11
C PHE A 297 0.25 10.88 18.15
N ASN A 298 -0.78 10.89 17.30
CA ASN A 298 -1.78 9.82 17.17
C ASN A 298 -2.47 9.44 18.50
N ILE A 299 -2.63 10.41 19.41
CA ILE A 299 -3.35 10.23 20.66
C ILE A 299 -4.84 10.16 20.33
N GLN A 300 -5.49 9.03 20.65
CA GLN A 300 -6.91 8.83 20.41
C GLN A 300 -7.73 9.62 21.44
N PHE A 301 -8.23 10.79 21.05
CA PHE A 301 -9.23 11.51 21.82
C PHE A 301 -10.63 11.01 21.45
N GLN A 302 -11.53 10.90 22.43
CA GLN A 302 -12.95 10.56 22.17
C GLN A 302 -13.69 11.62 21.35
N LEU A 303 -13.14 12.83 21.26
CA LEU A 303 -13.66 13.92 20.43
C LEU A 303 -12.80 14.05 19.17
N SER A 304 -13.40 13.80 18.00
CA SER A 304 -12.76 14.04 16.72
C SER A 304 -12.80 15.55 16.41
N LEU A 305 -11.73 16.27 16.77
CA LEU A 305 -11.59 17.70 16.44
C LEU A 305 -11.10 17.88 15.00
N THR A 306 -11.84 17.31 14.05
CA THR A 306 -11.52 17.35 12.61
C THR A 306 -11.43 18.78 12.09
N PHE A 307 -12.21 19.70 12.69
CA PHE A 307 -12.11 21.12 12.40
C PHE A 307 -10.74 21.71 12.75
N VAL A 308 -10.06 21.21 13.79
CA VAL A 308 -8.75 21.71 14.22
C VAL A 308 -7.71 21.35 13.17
N ASP A 309 -7.71 20.11 12.69
CA ASP A 309 -6.81 19.67 11.62
C ASP A 309 -7.08 20.39 10.29
N SER A 310 -8.35 20.56 9.91
CA SER A 310 -8.72 21.30 8.71
C SER A 310 -8.41 22.81 8.81
N ALA A 311 -8.55 23.40 10.00
CA ALA A 311 -8.24 24.81 10.23
C ALA A 311 -6.73 25.06 10.37
N SER A 312 -5.97 24.13 10.95
CA SER A 312 -4.52 24.26 11.12
C SER A 312 -3.76 23.98 9.82
N ASN A 313 -4.24 23.03 9.01
CA ASN A 313 -3.58 22.59 7.77
C ASN A 313 -4.53 22.61 6.57
N THR A 314 -5.04 23.80 6.24
CA THR A 314 -6.02 24.01 5.16
C THR A 314 -5.51 23.47 3.82
N SER A 315 -4.24 23.70 3.48
CA SER A 315 -3.63 23.23 2.25
C SER A 315 -3.57 21.70 2.16
N TYR A 316 -3.25 21.02 3.27
CA TYR A 316 -3.26 19.55 3.33
C TYR A 316 -4.66 18.97 3.16
N SER A 317 -5.65 19.54 3.86
CA SER A 317 -7.04 19.12 3.75
C SER A 317 -7.57 19.28 2.32
N MET A 318 -7.21 20.39 1.65
CA MET A 318 -7.62 20.65 0.28
C MET A 318 -6.97 19.68 -0.71
N THR A 319 -5.67 19.42 -0.57
CA THR A 319 -4.98 18.49 -1.46
C THR A 319 -5.56 17.09 -1.38
N ASN A 320 -5.95 16.61 -0.19
CA ASN A 320 -6.62 15.32 -0.06
C ASN A 320 -8.02 15.30 -0.70
N ASN A 321 -8.77 16.40 -0.64
CA ASN A 321 -10.05 16.52 -1.35
C ASN A 321 -9.87 16.54 -2.87
N LEU A 322 -8.66 16.85 -3.35
CA LEU A 322 -8.30 16.85 -4.77
C LEU A 322 -7.80 15.50 -5.27
N ASP A 323 -7.63 14.49 -4.41
CA ASP A 323 -7.06 13.18 -4.78
C ASP A 323 -7.80 12.55 -5.95
N CYS A 324 -9.14 12.55 -5.91
CA CYS A 324 -9.98 12.02 -6.99
C CYS A 324 -9.68 12.72 -8.32
N TYR A 325 -9.65 14.05 -8.34
CA TYR A 325 -9.41 14.84 -9.54
C TYR A 325 -7.97 14.68 -10.07
N LEU A 326 -6.98 14.69 -9.18
CA LEU A 326 -5.57 14.54 -9.53
C LEU A 326 -5.24 13.16 -10.05
N SER A 327 -5.97 12.11 -9.61
CA SER A 327 -5.79 10.74 -10.08
C SER A 327 -6.22 10.52 -11.53
N GLU A 328 -7.10 11.39 -12.05
CA GLU A 328 -7.72 11.20 -13.37
C GLU A 328 -6.98 11.90 -14.49
N ASN A 329 -6.53 13.12 -14.23
CA ASN A 329 -6.04 14.01 -15.29
C ASN A 329 -4.53 13.92 -15.57
N LEU A 330 -3.77 13.17 -14.77
CA LEU A 330 -2.31 13.16 -14.87
C LEU A 330 -1.76 11.73 -14.82
N SER A 331 -0.99 11.36 -15.85
CA SER A 331 -0.15 10.15 -15.86
C SER A 331 1.00 10.18 -14.85
N ILE A 332 1.16 11.31 -14.15
CA ILE A 332 2.15 11.54 -13.11
C ILE A 332 1.71 10.83 -11.83
N LYS A 333 2.65 10.22 -11.10
CA LYS A 333 2.35 9.63 -9.78
C LYS A 333 1.64 10.67 -8.90
N LEU A 334 0.55 10.25 -8.25
CA LEU A 334 -0.35 11.08 -7.44
C LEU A 334 0.42 11.93 -6.42
N ILE A 335 1.46 11.36 -5.81
CA ILE A 335 2.33 12.04 -4.84
C ILE A 335 2.92 13.34 -5.41
N TYR A 336 3.48 13.31 -6.62
CA TYR A 336 4.07 14.49 -7.24
C TYR A 336 3.00 15.50 -7.65
N SER A 337 1.87 15.00 -8.17
CA SER A 337 0.72 15.83 -8.51
C SER A 337 0.26 16.65 -7.30
N LYS A 338 0.12 16.02 -6.12
CA LYS A 338 -0.22 16.69 -4.86
C LYS A 338 0.77 17.78 -4.47
N ILE A 339 2.08 17.49 -4.56
CA ILE A 339 3.13 18.48 -4.23
C ILE A 339 3.05 19.68 -5.19
N ILE A 340 2.90 19.43 -6.49
CA ILE A 340 2.75 20.49 -7.50
C ILE A 340 1.51 21.32 -7.22
N THR A 341 0.36 20.69 -6.96
CA THR A 341 -0.88 21.40 -6.62
C THR A 341 -0.74 22.24 -5.36
N MET A 342 -0.08 21.74 -4.31
CA MET A 342 0.21 22.53 -3.11
C MET A 342 1.08 23.75 -3.44
N LEU A 343 2.14 23.59 -4.23
CA LEU A 343 3.00 24.72 -4.63
C LEU A 343 2.24 25.74 -5.48
N VAL A 344 1.43 25.31 -6.44
CA VAL A 344 0.57 26.18 -7.26
C VAL A 344 -0.44 26.93 -6.38
N LEU A 345 -1.01 26.25 -5.39
CA LEU A 345 -1.92 26.88 -4.46
C LEU A 345 -1.20 27.95 -3.61
N MET A 346 0.00 27.67 -3.13
CA MET A 346 0.80 28.65 -2.39
C MET A 346 1.18 29.87 -3.24
N THR A 347 1.58 29.66 -4.49
CA THR A 347 1.91 30.77 -5.40
C THR A 347 0.66 31.59 -5.74
N PHE A 348 -0.48 30.93 -5.96
CA PHE A 348 -1.75 31.62 -6.17
C PHE A 348 -2.15 32.46 -4.96
N GLN A 349 -2.04 31.92 -3.75
CA GLN A 349 -2.27 32.69 -2.52
C GLN A 349 -1.34 33.90 -2.44
N PHE A 350 -0.05 33.73 -2.75
CA PHE A 350 0.91 34.82 -2.75
C PHE A 350 0.53 35.93 -3.75
N ILE A 351 0.11 35.55 -4.97
CA ILE A 351 -0.36 36.49 -5.99
C ILE A 351 -1.59 37.27 -5.50
N LEU A 352 -2.56 36.60 -4.86
CA LEU A 352 -3.76 37.25 -4.32
C LEU A 352 -3.42 38.32 -3.28
N ILE A 353 -2.39 38.08 -2.46
CA ILE A 353 -1.94 39.03 -1.44
C ILE A 353 -1.31 40.25 -2.08
N ILE A 354 -0.45 40.03 -3.08
CA ILE A 354 0.15 41.11 -3.86
C ILE A 354 -0.95 41.92 -4.55
N MET A 355 -1.93 41.26 -5.16
CA MET A 355 -3.06 41.93 -5.79
C MET A 355 -3.85 42.76 -4.78
N GLY A 356 -4.15 42.20 -3.60
CA GLY A 356 -4.79 42.92 -2.50
C GLY A 356 -3.97 44.14 -2.06
N PHE A 357 -2.65 44.01 -2.00
CA PHE A 357 -1.72 45.11 -1.69
C PHE A 357 -1.70 46.20 -2.77
N LEU A 358 -1.69 45.82 -4.05
CA LEU A 358 -1.74 46.77 -5.16
C LEU A 358 -3.06 47.55 -5.18
N ILE A 359 -4.18 46.84 -5.01
CA ILE A 359 -5.52 47.45 -4.87
C ILE A 359 -5.53 48.40 -3.68
N TYR A 360 -4.98 47.98 -2.54
CA TYR A 360 -4.85 48.81 -1.35
C TYR A 360 -4.02 50.09 -1.62
N ASN A 361 -2.89 50.00 -2.32
CA ASN A 361 -2.07 51.17 -2.65
C ASN A 361 -2.80 52.13 -3.60
N CYS A 362 -3.59 51.59 -4.54
CA CYS A 362 -4.49 52.40 -5.36
C CYS A 362 -5.51 53.16 -4.49
N TYR A 363 -6.09 52.52 -3.48
CA TYR A 363 -6.98 53.20 -2.51
C TYR A 363 -6.25 54.21 -1.61
N LYS A 364 -5.00 53.94 -1.21
CA LYS A 364 -4.19 54.90 -0.46
C LYS A 364 -3.97 56.19 -1.24
N LYS A 365 -3.79 56.10 -2.56
CA LYS A 365 -3.68 57.28 -3.45
C LYS A 365 -4.97 58.13 -3.44
N ILE A 366 -6.11 57.52 -3.12
CA ILE A 366 -7.43 58.17 -3.02
C ILE A 366 -7.65 58.79 -1.61
N GLY A 367 -6.68 58.67 -0.68
CA GLY A 367 -6.68 59.37 0.61
C GLY A 367 -7.41 58.65 1.75
N ILE A 368 -7.75 57.37 1.60
CA ILE A 368 -8.70 56.69 2.51
C ILE A 368 -8.04 55.95 3.70
N SER A 369 -6.74 55.64 3.71
CA SER A 369 -6.10 55.07 4.91
C SER A 369 -4.57 55.09 4.96
N ASN A 370 -4.04 55.15 6.18
CA ASN A 370 -2.64 54.88 6.51
C ASN A 370 -2.50 53.42 6.97
N PHE A 371 -2.07 52.55 6.07
CA PHE A 371 -1.75 51.16 6.39
C PHE A 371 -0.25 50.95 6.27
N ASN A 372 0.29 50.23 7.25
CA ASN A 372 1.72 50.02 7.39
C ASN A 372 2.17 48.82 6.55
N LEU A 373 3.26 48.99 5.80
CA LEU A 373 3.87 47.96 4.96
C LEU A 373 4.33 46.73 5.79
N GLU A 374 4.69 46.97 7.04
CA GLU A 374 5.04 45.94 8.04
C GLU A 374 3.91 44.92 8.24
N THR A 375 2.64 45.36 8.24
CA THR A 375 1.49 44.48 8.44
C THR A 375 1.37 43.45 7.32
N ILE A 376 1.62 43.88 6.08
CA ILE A 376 1.57 43.02 4.90
C ILE A 376 2.75 42.05 4.90
N SER A 377 3.96 42.53 5.21
CA SER A 377 5.16 41.67 5.33
C SER A 377 4.97 40.58 6.38
N ASN A 378 4.43 40.92 7.55
CA ASN A 378 4.14 39.95 8.61
C ASN A 378 3.04 38.96 8.21
N SER A 379 2.01 39.41 7.48
CA SER A 379 0.95 38.53 6.98
C SER A 379 1.47 37.55 5.93
N LEU A 380 2.35 38.00 5.04
CA LEU A 380 3.03 37.17 4.05
C LEU A 380 3.90 36.11 4.71
N LEU A 381 4.70 36.51 5.71
CA LEU A 381 5.54 35.59 6.47
C LEU A 381 4.70 34.55 7.21
N TYR A 382 3.60 34.96 7.86
CA TYR A 382 2.70 34.04 8.55
C TYR A 382 2.10 32.99 7.61
N LEU A 383 1.61 33.41 6.44
CA LEU A 383 1.06 32.48 5.46
C LEU A 383 2.11 31.57 4.86
N TYR A 384 3.31 32.07 4.62
CA TYR A 384 4.42 31.25 4.19
C TYR A 384 4.71 30.15 5.21
N VAL A 385 4.85 30.49 6.49
CA VAL A 385 5.12 29.52 7.58
C VAL A 385 3.97 28.53 7.74
N SER A 386 2.72 28.99 7.71
CA SER A 386 1.53 28.13 7.84
C SER A 386 1.42 27.13 6.69
N ASN A 387 1.64 27.59 5.45
CA ASN A 387 1.62 26.71 4.28
C ASN A 387 2.79 25.72 4.28
N TYR A 388 3.96 26.16 4.72
CA TYR A 388 5.15 25.31 4.80
C TYR A 388 4.93 24.08 5.69
N GLY A 389 4.21 24.24 6.81
CA GLY A 389 3.82 23.11 7.67
C GLY A 389 3.06 22.01 6.93
N GLY A 390 2.18 22.39 5.99
CA GLY A 390 1.43 21.46 5.14
C GLY A 390 2.34 20.65 4.20
N LEU A 391 3.35 21.28 3.60
CA LEU A 391 4.34 20.58 2.76
C LEU A 391 5.17 19.58 3.56
N VAL A 392 5.64 19.97 4.76
CA VAL A 392 6.40 19.07 5.64
C VAL A 392 5.58 17.85 6.02
N LYS A 393 4.30 18.03 6.41
CA LYS A 393 3.39 16.93 6.74
C LYS A 393 3.19 15.97 5.55
N MET A 394 3.13 16.51 4.33
CA MET A 394 3.00 15.71 3.11
C MET A 394 4.28 14.93 2.77
N GLN A 395 5.45 15.54 2.95
CA GLN A 395 6.75 14.89 2.76
C GLN A 395 6.96 13.75 3.75
N GLN A 396 6.60 13.94 5.02
CA GLN A 396 6.71 12.90 6.05
C GLN A 396 5.91 11.63 5.69
N LYS A 397 4.66 11.79 5.19
CA LYS A 397 3.85 10.64 4.73
C LYS A 397 4.49 9.90 3.55
N THR A 398 5.22 10.62 2.70
CA THR A 398 5.87 10.05 1.52
C THR A 398 7.12 9.25 1.91
N GLN A 399 7.88 9.71 2.91
CA GLN A 399 9.07 9.01 3.41
C GLN A 399 8.77 7.64 4.02
N THR A 400 7.65 7.51 4.74
CA THR A 400 7.19 6.21 5.25
C THR A 400 6.88 5.18 4.17
N PHE A 401 6.53 5.62 2.96
CA PHE A 401 6.14 4.71 1.88
C PHE A 401 7.32 4.20 1.05
N LEU A 402 8.39 5.00 0.91
CA LEU A 402 9.43 4.71 -0.06
C LEU A 402 10.64 3.94 0.49
N GLY A 403 10.86 3.87 1.81
CA GLY A 403 11.99 3.12 2.41
C GLY A 403 13.38 3.46 1.84
N ILE A 404 13.48 4.49 0.98
CA ILE A 404 14.60 4.80 0.12
C ILE A 404 14.77 6.32 0.18
N SER A 405 15.71 6.73 1.01
CA SER A 405 16.30 8.06 1.03
C SER A 405 17.35 8.14 -0.09
N LEU A 406 16.99 8.65 -1.28
CA LEU A 406 17.98 9.05 -2.28
C LEU A 406 17.45 10.05 -3.32
N LEU A 407 18.40 10.88 -3.78
CA LEU A 407 18.40 11.84 -4.90
C LEU A 407 17.74 13.19 -4.64
N PHE A 408 18.57 14.19 -4.30
CA PHE A 408 18.79 15.39 -5.14
C PHE A 408 20.05 16.14 -4.65
N GLN A 409 21.14 16.05 -5.44
CA GLN A 409 22.33 16.92 -5.40
C GLN A 409 22.13 17.93 -6.56
N LYS A 410 22.49 19.22 -6.52
CA LYS A 410 23.72 19.84 -6.01
C LYS A 410 23.56 21.37 -6.03
N GLU A 411 24.42 22.03 -5.27
CA GLU A 411 24.71 23.48 -5.18
C GLU A 411 23.82 24.32 -4.24
N MET A 412 24.24 24.49 -2.97
CA MET A 412 24.04 25.72 -2.18
C MET A 412 24.79 25.75 -0.84
N PHE A 413 24.95 26.98 -0.31
CA PHE A 413 25.76 27.37 0.86
C PHE A 413 25.36 26.68 2.17
N GLN A 414 26.37 26.30 2.95
CA GLN A 414 26.25 25.48 4.17
C GLN A 414 26.38 26.34 5.44
N VAL A 415 25.35 26.37 6.30
CA VAL A 415 25.45 26.91 7.67
C VAL A 415 25.29 25.75 8.65
N ARG A 416 26.31 25.54 9.49
CA ARG A 416 26.41 24.38 10.40
C ARG A 416 26.02 24.78 11.82
N VAL A 417 24.90 24.28 12.34
CA VAL A 417 24.51 24.41 13.76
C VAL A 417 24.50 23.01 14.36
N THR A 418 25.34 22.81 15.37
CA THR A 418 25.59 21.59 16.16
C THR A 418 24.76 20.36 15.76
N SER A 419 25.37 19.50 14.94
CA SER A 419 24.95 18.16 14.46
C SER A 419 23.81 18.06 13.44
N LYS A 420 23.17 19.14 12.98
CA LYS A 420 22.20 19.10 11.86
C LYS A 420 22.47 20.25 10.87
N VAL A 421 22.56 19.93 9.58
CA VAL A 421 22.78 20.92 8.53
C VAL A 421 21.42 21.40 8.01
N MET A 422 21.20 22.72 8.01
CA MET A 422 19.98 23.35 7.48
C MET A 422 20.36 24.15 6.23
N TYR A 423 19.58 24.00 5.16
CA TYR A 423 19.77 24.75 3.92
C TYR A 423 18.73 25.87 3.80
N LEU A 424 19.20 27.07 3.47
CA LEU A 424 18.40 28.28 3.34
C LEU A 424 18.60 28.87 1.95
N TYR A 425 17.52 28.96 1.18
CA TYR A 425 17.50 29.57 -0.14
C TYR A 425 17.00 31.01 0.02
N PHE A 426 17.73 32.01 -0.47
CA PHE A 426 17.24 33.39 -0.50
C PHE A 426 16.94 33.80 -1.94
N LEU A 427 15.71 34.23 -2.21
CA LEU A 427 15.34 34.93 -3.42
C LEU A 427 15.37 36.43 -3.12
N GLU A 428 16.37 37.13 -3.66
CA GLU A 428 16.43 38.60 -3.58
C GLU A 428 15.69 39.24 -4.76
N LEU A 429 14.56 39.88 -4.46
CA LEU A 429 13.94 40.86 -5.34
C LEU A 429 14.19 42.23 -4.72
N LYS A 430 14.71 43.19 -5.49
CA LYS A 430 15.13 44.54 -5.04
C LYS A 430 14.31 45.05 -3.84
N ASN A 431 14.96 45.13 -2.67
CA ASN A 431 14.48 45.58 -1.36
C ASN A 431 13.62 44.61 -0.51
N ILE A 432 13.41 43.36 -0.92
CA ILE A 432 12.74 42.33 -0.11
C ILE A 432 13.50 41.00 -0.23
N GLN A 433 14.05 40.51 0.89
CA GLN A 433 14.63 39.17 0.97
C GLN A 433 13.54 38.15 1.29
N PHE A 434 13.22 37.26 0.34
CA PHE A 434 12.39 36.09 0.61
C PHE A 434 13.30 34.89 0.88
N GLY A 435 13.35 34.43 2.14
CA GLY A 435 13.97 33.17 2.49
C GLY A 435 13.01 32.01 2.23
N PHE A 436 13.32 31.14 1.28
CA PHE A 436 12.77 29.79 1.20
C PHE A 436 13.53 28.89 2.18
N PHE A 437 12.85 28.42 3.22
CA PHE A 437 13.33 27.35 4.08
C PHE A 437 13.07 26.02 3.38
N LEU A 438 14.12 25.23 3.17
CA LEU A 438 13.99 23.86 2.70
C LEU A 438 14.80 22.98 3.66
N LEU A 439 14.11 22.40 4.65
CA LEU A 439 14.68 21.47 5.61
C LEU A 439 15.07 20.19 4.87
N LEU A 440 16.36 19.98 4.65
CA LEU A 440 16.93 18.72 4.19
C LEU A 440 17.73 18.11 5.33
N PHE A 441 17.39 16.88 5.73
CA PHE A 441 18.13 16.11 6.72
C PHE A 441 19.28 15.35 6.03
N GLN A 442 20.48 15.43 6.61
CA GLN A 442 21.67 14.69 6.17
C GLN A 442 22.15 13.80 7.33
N GLU A 443 22.37 12.52 7.06
CA GLU A 443 23.07 11.60 7.96
C GLU A 443 24.44 11.26 7.34
N GLN A 444 25.51 11.31 8.14
CA GLN A 444 26.85 10.89 7.74
C GLN A 444 27.02 9.42 8.08
N GLU A 445 27.10 8.53 7.08
CA GLU A 445 27.61 7.18 7.32
C GLU A 445 29.12 7.25 7.58
N PHE A 446 29.51 6.75 8.76
CA PHE A 446 30.87 6.27 9.01
C PHE A 446 31.03 4.97 8.23
N LEU A 447 31.91 4.99 7.22
CA LEU A 447 32.40 3.78 6.56
C LEU A 447 33.14 2.90 7.57
N VAL A 448 32.63 1.69 7.79
CA VAL A 448 33.40 0.46 8.11
C VAL A 448 33.04 -0.59 7.08
#